data_AF-A0A662FKL4-F1
#
_entry.id   AF-A0A662FKL4-F1
#
_cell.length_a   1.000
_cell.length_b   1.000
_cell.length_c   1.000
_cell.angle_alpha   90.00
_cell.angle_beta   90.00
_cell.angle_gamma   90.00
#
_symmetry.space_group_name_H-M   'P 1'
#
loop_
_entity.id
_entity.type
_entity.pdbx_description
1 polymer ?
#
loop_
_entity_poly.entity_id
_entity_poly.type
_entity_poly.pdbx_seq_one_letter_code
_entity_poly.pdbx_strand_id
1 'polypeptide(L)' 'MSRLENIARRIRNCRRCPLFKSALNAVPGEGSSHARIFFIGISPGSTEDKTGRPF' A
#
# COMPACT_ATOMS: atom_id res chain seq x y z
N MET A 1 -16.91 6.61 -1.86
CA MET A 1 -15.57 5.99 -1.91
C MET A 1 -14.84 6.44 -3.17
N SER A 2 -13.65 7.01 -3.04
CA SER A 2 -12.82 7.42 -4.18
C SER A 2 -12.24 6.22 -4.95
N ARG A 3 -11.73 6.44 -6.17
CA ARG A 3 -11.07 5.38 -6.97
C ARG A 3 -9.84 4.82 -6.24
N LEU A 4 -9.07 5.67 -5.58
CA LEU A 4 -7.89 5.26 -4.82
C LEU A 4 -8.27 4.43 -3.58
N GLU A 5 -9.33 4.80 -2.85
CA GLU A 5 -9.84 4.00 -1.73
C GLU A 5 -10.25 2.58 -2.17
N ASN A 6 -10.92 2.48 -3.33
CA ASN A 6 -11.29 1.17 -3.88
C ASN A 6 -10.08 0.32 -4.26
N ILE A 7 -9.05 0.92 -4.84
CA ILE A 7 -7.79 0.23 -5.14
C ILE A 7 -7.10 -0.21 -3.84
N ALA A 8 -7.00 0.68 -2.84
CA ALA A 8 -6.39 0.37 -1.55
C ALA A 8 -7.11 -0.80 -0.84
N ARG A 9 -8.44 -0.84 -0.87
CA ARG A 9 -9.24 -1.95 -0.34
C ARG A 9 -8.94 -3.29 -1.03
N ARG A 10 -8.74 -3.28 -2.36
CA ARG A 10 -8.37 -4.48 -3.12
C ARG A 10 -6.95 -4.94 -2.79
N ILE A 11 -6.00 -4.01 -2.66
CA ILE A 11 -4.60 -4.32 -2.32
C ILE A 11 -4.51 -4.93 -0.92
N ARG A 12 -5.25 -4.41 0.06
CA ARG A 12 -5.28 -4.96 1.44
C ARG A 12 -5.72 -6.42 1.52
N ASN A 13 -6.45 -6.92 0.53
CA ASN A 13 -6.92 -8.30 0.47
C ASN A 13 -6.22 -9.13 -0.64
N CYS A 14 -5.16 -8.58 -1.25
CA CYS A 14 -4.51 -9.22 -2.38
C CYS A 14 -3.73 -10.46 -1.95
N ARG A 15 -4.02 -11.60 -2.59
CA ARG A 15 -3.31 -12.87 -2.38
C ARG A 15 -2.66 -13.42 -3.64
N ARG A 16 -2.32 -12.54 -4.59
CA ARG A 16 -1.86 -12.92 -5.93
C ARG A 16 -0.40 -13.38 -6.01
N CYS A 17 0.42 -13.16 -4.98
CA CYS A 17 1.81 -13.63 -4.92
C CYS A 17 2.19 -14.05 -3.49
N PRO A 18 3.23 -14.86 -3.28
CA PRO A 18 3.56 -15.39 -1.95
C PRO A 18 3.85 -14.36 -0.84
N LEU A 19 4.12 -13.09 -1.18
CA LEU A 19 4.44 -12.04 -0.21
C LEU A 19 3.34 -11.80 0.83
N PHE A 20 2.07 -12.02 0.48
CA PHE A 20 0.95 -11.86 1.44
C PHE A 20 1.07 -12.82 2.63
N LYS A 21 1.83 -13.92 2.49
CA LYS A 21 1.97 -14.93 3.55
C LYS A 21 2.82 -14.43 4.71
N SER A 22 3.73 -13.49 4.47
CA SER A 22 4.69 -12.98 5.47
C SER A 22 4.46 -11.52 5.83
N ALA A 23 3.86 -10.72 4.95
CA ALA A 23 3.56 -9.32 5.25
C ALA A 23 2.50 -9.21 6.34
N LEU A 24 2.75 -8.37 7.34
CA LEU A 24 1.78 -8.02 8.39
C LEU A 24 0.70 -7.09 7.84
N ASN A 25 1.09 -6.08 7.06
CA ASN A 25 0.17 -5.14 6.45
C ASN A 25 0.49 -4.90 4.97
N ALA A 26 -0.54 -4.82 4.14
CA ALA A 26 -0.38 -4.28 2.81
C ALA A 26 -0.24 -2.75 2.87
N VAL A 27 0.65 -2.19 2.06
CA VAL A 27 0.93 -0.75 2.00
C VAL A 27 0.53 -0.22 0.61
N PRO A 28 -0.75 0.13 0.38
CA PRO A 28 -1.25 0.56 -0.93
C PRO A 28 -0.81 1.98 -1.35
N GLY A 29 -0.14 2.73 -0.46
CA GLY A 29 0.17 4.14 -0.63
C GLY A 29 -0.84 5.06 0.07
N GLU A 30 -0.44 6.32 0.27
CA GLU A 30 -1.27 7.36 0.87
C GLU A 30 -1.01 8.72 0.20
N GLY A 31 -1.92 9.67 0.39
CA GLY A 31 -1.82 11.03 -0.15
C GLY A 31 -3.04 11.48 -0.94
N SER A 32 -2.96 12.71 -1.46
CA SER A 32 -4.04 13.31 -2.25
C SER A 32 -4.12 12.72 -3.65
N SER A 33 -5.34 12.41 -4.12
CA SER A 33 -5.57 12.03 -5.52
C SER A 33 -5.27 13.15 -6.52
N HIS A 34 -5.09 14.39 -6.04
CA HIS A 34 -4.75 15.57 -6.83
C HIS A 34 -3.32 16.04 -6.57
N ALA A 35 -2.47 15.21 -5.95
CA ALA A 35 -1.06 15.57 -5.75
C ALA A 35 -0.37 15.77 -7.12
N ARG A 36 0.40 16.86 -7.25
CA ARG A 36 1.18 17.16 -8.46
C ARG A 36 2.48 16.36 -8.55
N ILE A 37 2.94 15.82 -7.42
CA ILE A 37 4.16 15.04 -7.29
C ILE A 37 3.81 13.72 -6.63
N PHE A 38 4.36 12.63 -7.14
CA PHE A 38 4.15 11.28 -6.66
C PHE A 38 5.50 10.60 -6.45
N PHE A 39 5.71 10.01 -5.28
CA PHE A 39 6.93 9.29 -4.93
C PHE A 39 6.68 7.79 -5.03
N ILE A 40 7.59 7.08 -5.71
CA ILE A 40 7.55 5.62 -5.86
C ILE A 40 8.81 5.05 -5.22
N GLY A 41 8.62 4.30 -4.14
CA GLY A 41 9.67 3.53 -3.51
C GLY A 41 9.83 2.13 -4.13
N ILE A 42 10.55 1.27 -3.42
CA ILE A 42 10.67 -0.16 -3.73
C ILE A 42 9.54 -0.95 -3.05
N SER A 43 9.86 -2.01 -2.32
CA SER A 43 8.93 -2.72 -1.44
C SER A 43 8.85 -2.06 -0.05
N PRO A 44 7.75 -2.29 0.70
CA PRO A 44 7.69 -1.94 2.13
C PRO A 44 8.84 -2.57 2.91
N GLY A 45 9.47 -1.81 3.80
CA GLY A 45 10.42 -2.30 4.78
C GLY A 45 9.73 -2.78 6.06
N SER A 46 10.52 -3.02 7.12
CA SER A 46 9.97 -3.52 8.39
C SER A 46 9.05 -2.51 9.09
N THR A 47 9.31 -1.22 8.97
CA THR A 47 8.51 -0.18 9.63
C THR A 47 7.19 0.00 8.89
N GLU A 48 7.24 0.03 7.56
CA GLU A 48 6.09 0.16 6.68
C GLU A 48 5.17 -1.07 6.80
N ASP A 49 5.74 -2.28 6.86
CA ASP A 49 4.96 -3.50 7.07
C ASP A 49 4.27 -3.52 8.45
N LYS A 50 4.90 -2.98 9.50
CA LYS A 50 4.28 -2.89 10.83
C LYS A 50 3.19 -1.82 10.90
N THR A 51 3.39 -0.69 10.24
CA THR A 51 2.48 0.48 10.34
C THR A 51 1.38 0.48 9.28
N GLY A 52 1.57 -0.22 8.16
CA GLY A 52 0.67 -0.17 7.00
C GLY A 52 0.77 1.13 6.20
N ARG A 53 1.80 1.96 6.43
CA ARG A 53 2.00 3.26 5.78
C ARG A 53 3.30 3.26 4.97
N PRO A 54 3.35 3.97 3.84
CA PRO A 54 4.56 4.04 3.01
C PRO A 54 5.57 5.03 3.61
N PHE A 55 6.86 4.71 3.44
CA PHE A 55 8.00 5.49 3.94
C PHE A 55 7.91 5.75 5.46
#